data_AF-A0A9Q9EWB2-F1
#
_entry.id   AF-A0A9Q9EWB2-F1
#
_cell.length_a   1.000
_cell.length_b   1.000
_cell.length_c   1.000
_cell.angle_alpha   90.00
_cell.angle_beta   90.00
_cell.angle_gamma   90.00
#
_symmetry.space_group_name_H-M   'P 1'
#
loop_
_entity.id
_entity.type
_entity.pdbx_description
1 polymer ?
#
loop_
_entity_poly.entity_id
_entity_poly.type
_entity_poly.pdbx_seq_one_letter_code
_entity_poly.pdbx_strand_id
1 'polypeptide(L)' 'MLLAEYDYETDIAVQRAEEHEIAFAEGIEQGIEQGFSEGSYQTKLETAKNLLEMGFAIEAIVRATGLSKEEVENI' A
#
# COMPACT_ATOMS: atom_id res chain seq x y z
N MET A 1 12.03 26.13 47.92
CA MET A 1 11.50 26.23 46.56
C MET A 1 12.32 25.29 45.71
N LEU A 2 11.80 24.11 45.37
CA LEU A 2 12.48 23.19 44.47
C LEU A 2 12.01 23.55 43.06
N LEU A 3 12.83 24.32 42.33
CA LEU A 3 12.70 24.39 40.89
C LEU A 3 13.25 23.06 40.40
N ALA A 4 12.38 22.12 40.03
CA ALA A 4 12.83 20.99 39.24
C ALA A 4 13.42 21.60 37.95
N GLU A 5 14.72 21.44 37.75
CA GLU A 5 15.36 21.81 36.49
C GLU A 5 14.71 20.95 35.41
N TYR A 6 13.85 21.59 34.62
CA TYR A 6 13.18 20.96 33.50
C TYR A 6 14.24 20.73 32.42
N ASP A 7 14.59 19.46 32.19
CA ASP A 7 15.63 19.08 31.24
C ASP A 7 15.08 19.09 29.81
N TYR A 8 15.06 20.29 29.23
CA TYR A 8 14.66 20.53 27.85
C TYR A 8 15.45 19.68 26.83
N GLU A 9 16.71 19.33 27.12
CA GLU A 9 17.51 18.51 26.21
C GLU A 9 16.97 17.07 26.15
N THR A 10 16.62 16.52 27.32
CA THR A 10 15.99 15.21 27.42
C THR A 10 14.65 15.16 26.69
N ASP A 11 13.79 16.17 26.85
CA ASP A 11 12.49 16.17 26.18
C ASP A 11 12.60 16.26 24.66
N ILE A 12 13.52 17.07 24.15
CA ILE A 12 13.77 17.16 22.70
C ILE A 12 14.32 15.83 22.16
N ALA A 13 15.18 15.15 22.92
CA ALA A 13 15.70 13.85 22.53
C ALA A 13 14.60 12.77 22.50
N VAL A 14 13.71 12.76 23.49
CA VAL A 14 12.56 11.84 23.55
C VAL A 14 11.62 12.10 22.38
N GLN A 15 11.22 13.36 22.14
CA GLN A 15 10.32 13.71 21.03
C GLN A 15 10.89 13.27 19.68
N ARG A 16 12.18 13.51 19.42
CA ARG A 16 12.80 13.07 18.16
C ARG A 16 12.86 11.55 18.01
N ALA A 17 13.08 10.83 19.11
CA ALA A 17 13.09 9.37 19.09
C ALA A 17 11.69 8.83 18.79
N GLU A 18 10.66 9.39 19.44
CA GLU A 18 9.26 9.04 19.19
C GLU A 18 8.83 9.38 17.76
N GLU A 19 9.15 10.58 17.27
CA GLU A 19 8.87 11.00 15.89
C GLU A 19 9.56 10.08 14.87
N HIS A 20 10.80 9.67 15.13
CA HIS A 20 11.52 8.74 14.26
C HIS A 20 10.86 7.34 14.26
N GLU A 21 10.43 6.85 15.43
CA GLU A 21 9.73 5.56 15.53
C GLU A 21 8.40 5.59 14.79
N ILE A 22 7.62 6.66 14.94
CA ILE A 22 6.34 6.86 14.22
C ILE A 22 6.60 6.92 12.72
N ALA A 23 7.54 7.77 12.26
CA ALA A 23 7.84 7.92 10.84
C ALA A 23 8.33 6.60 10.21
N PHE A 24 9.12 5.82 10.94
CA PHE A 24 9.55 4.50 10.50
C PHE A 24 8.37 3.54 10.39
N ALA A 25 7.50 3.48 11.41
CA ALA A 25 6.32 2.63 11.40
C ALA A 25 5.36 2.99 10.26
N GLU A 26 5.07 4.27 10.06
CA GLU A 26 4.24 4.77 8.95
C GLU A 26 4.84 4.41 7.59
N GLY A 27 6.16 4.57 7.42
CA GLY A 27 6.84 4.21 6.18
C GLY A 27 6.75 2.71 5.86
N ILE A 28 6.84 1.85 6.87
CA ILE A 28 6.65 0.40 6.70
C ILE A 28 5.21 0.07 6.35
N GLU A 29 4.23 0.66 7.03
CA GLU A 29 2.80 0.44 6.76
C GLU A 29 2.42 0.86 5.34
N GLN A 30 2.84 2.07 4.93
CA GLN A 30 2.62 2.57 3.57
C GLN A 30 3.27 1.66 2.51
N GLY A 31 4.50 1.21 2.74
CA GLY A 31 5.19 0.30 1.83
C GLY A 31 4.48 -1.05 1.68
N ILE A 32 3.98 -1.61 2.79
CA ILE A 32 3.21 -2.86 2.77
C ILE A 32 1.89 -2.67 2.02
N GLU A 33 1.16 -1.60 2.30
CA GLU A 33 -0.14 -1.32 1.65
C GLU A 33 0.03 -1.10 0.15
N GLN A 34 1.01 -0.30 -0.26
CA GLN A 34 1.33 -0.07 -1.68
C GLN A 34 1.71 -1.38 -2.37
N GLY A 35 2.63 -2.16 -1.80
CA GLY A 35 3.05 -3.43 -2.38
C GLY A 35 1.92 -4.44 -2.51
N PHE A 36 1.02 -4.51 -1.53
CA PHE A 36 -0.16 -5.38 -1.60
C PHE A 36 -1.13 -4.93 -2.69
N SER A 37 -1.39 -3.62 -2.79
CA SER A 37 -2.28 -3.04 -3.81
C SER A 37 -1.74 -3.28 -5.23
N GLU A 38 -0.47 -2.99 -5.46
CA GLU A 38 0.20 -3.21 -6.75
C GLU A 38 0.21 -4.70 -7.13
N GLY A 39 0.56 -5.59 -6.19
CA GLY A 39 0.58 -7.04 -6.44
C GLY A 39 -0.81 -7.61 -6.72
N SER A 40 -1.84 -7.14 -6.00
CA SER A 40 -3.23 -7.52 -6.24
C SER A 40 -3.69 -7.07 -7.63
N TYR A 41 -3.37 -5.85 -8.04
CA TYR A 41 -3.69 -5.33 -9.36
C TYR A 41 -2.97 -6.10 -10.47
N GLN A 42 -1.66 -6.38 -10.31
CA GLN A 42 -0.89 -7.15 -11.28
C GLN A 42 -1.44 -8.58 -11.45
N THR A 43 -1.84 -9.22 -10.34
CA THR A 43 -2.49 -10.54 -10.37
C THR A 43 -3.81 -10.51 -11.16
N LYS A 44 -4.60 -9.44 -11.04
CA LYS A 44 -5.84 -9.27 -11.83
C LYS A 44 -5.54 -9.16 -13.32
N LEU A 45 -4.51 -8.40 -13.71
CA LEU A 45 -4.08 -8.27 -15.11
C LEU A 45 -3.61 -9.61 -15.69
N GLU A 46 -2.77 -10.35 -14.97
CA GLU A 46 -2.31 -11.68 -15.40
C GLU A 46 -3.47 -12.67 -15.52
N THR A 47 -4.40 -12.64 -14.57
CA THR A 47 -5.61 -13.47 -14.62
C THR A 47 -6.46 -13.13 -15.84
N ALA A 48 -6.68 -11.85 -16.12
CA ALA A 48 -7.45 -11.42 -17.29
C ALA A 48 -6.76 -11.84 -18.59
N LYS A 49 -5.44 -11.69 -18.70
CA LYS A 49 -4.65 -12.15 -19.85
C LYS A 49 -4.81 -13.65 -20.09
N ASN A 50 -4.68 -14.47 -19.05
CA ASN A 50 -4.85 -15.92 -19.16
C ASN A 50 -6.27 -16.30 -19.62
N LEU A 51 -7.30 -15.60 -19.13
CA LEU A 51 -8.67 -15.84 -19.54
C LEU A 51 -8.94 -15.42 -20.99
N LEU A 52 -8.32 -14.34 -21.47
CA LEU A 52 -8.35 -13.95 -22.88
C LEU A 52 -7.72 -15.04 -23.76
N GLU A 53 -6.54 -15.55 -23.37
CA GLU A 53 -5.86 -16.64 -24.09
C GLU A 53 -6.70 -17.93 -24.12
N MET A 54 -7.49 -18.18 -23.08
CA MET A 54 -8.46 -19.29 -23.01
C MET A 54 -9.75 -19.04 -23.81
N GLY A 55 -9.94 -17.85 -24.38
CA GLY A 55 -11.09 -17.50 -25.23
C GLY A 55 -12.36 -17.13 -24.46
N PHE A 56 -12.26 -16.71 -23.20
CA PHE A 56 -13.42 -16.21 -22.45
C PHE A 56 -13.89 -14.85 -22.99
N ALA A 57 -15.20 -14.60 -22.91
CA ALA A 57 -15.78 -13.32 -23.29
C ALA A 57 -15.33 -12.19 -22.35
N ILE A 58 -15.14 -10.98 -22.90
CA ILE A 58 -14.71 -9.79 -22.16
C ILE A 58 -15.60 -9.51 -20.95
N GLU A 59 -16.92 -9.63 -21.09
CA GLU A 59 -17.85 -9.40 -19.98
C GLU A 59 -17.67 -10.40 -18.82
N ALA A 60 -17.30 -11.65 -19.12
CA ALA A 60 -17.02 -12.66 -18.11
C ALA A 60 -15.69 -12.36 -17.40
N ILE A 61 -14.69 -11.88 -18.14
CA ILE A 61 -13.36 -11.53 -17.62
C ILE A 61 -13.45 -10.33 -16.69
N VAL A 62 -14.12 -9.26 -17.11
CA VAL A 62 -14.42 -8.07 -16.29
C VAL A 62 -15.06 -8.47 -14.96
N ARG A 63 -16.04 -9.38 -14.99
CA ARG A 63 -16.69 -9.87 -13.77
C ARG A 63 -15.77 -10.72 -12.90
N ALA A 64 -14.90 -11.51 -13.50
CA ALA A 64 -14.00 -12.42 -12.78
C ALA A 64 -12.82 -11.68 -12.12
N THR A 65 -12.27 -10.66 -12.77
CA THR A 65 -11.08 -9.94 -12.29
C THR A 65 -11.41 -8.64 -11.57
N GLY A 66 -12.60 -8.09 -11.80
CA GLY A 66 -13.00 -6.78 -11.29
C GLY A 66 -12.25 -5.61 -11.94
N LEU A 67 -11.56 -5.85 -13.06
CA LEU A 67 -11.01 -4.80 -13.91
C LEU A 67 -12.12 -4.12 -14.70
N SER A 68 -11.91 -2.87 -15.10
CA SER A 68 -12.80 -2.19 -16.05
C SER A 68 -12.74 -2.86 -17.43
N LYS A 69 -13.80 -2.64 -18.21
CA LYS A 69 -13.85 -3.14 -19.59
C LYS A 69 -12.69 -2.60 -20.44
N GLU A 70 -12.37 -1.32 -20.27
CA GLU A 70 -11.26 -0.67 -20.98
C GLU A 70 -9.92 -1.30 -20.63
N GLU A 71 -9.67 -1.61 -19.35
CA GLU A 71 -8.46 -2.31 -18.95
C GLU A 71 -8.38 -3.68 -19.63
N VAL A 72 -9.45 -4.46 -19.62
CA VAL A 72 -9.46 -5.79 -20.24
C VAL A 72 -9.30 -5.75 -21.77
N GLU A 73 -9.87 -4.74 -22.43
CA GLU A 73 -9.73 -4.54 -23.89
C GLU A 73 -8.32 -4.07 -24.29
N ASN A 74 -7.56 -3.49 -23.36
CA ASN A 74 -6.20 -3.00 -23.56
C ASN A 74 -5.10 -3.96 -23.05
N ILE A 75 -5.47 -5.14 -22.54
CA ILE A 75 -4.53 -6.24 -22.21
C ILE A 75 -4.04 -6.92 -23.49
#